data_AF-A0A958UDD5-F1
#
_entry.id   AF-A0A958UDD5-F1
#
_cell.length_a   1.000
_cell.length_b   1.000
_cell.length_c   1.000
_cell.angle_alpha   90.00
_cell.angle_beta   90.00
_cell.angle_gamma   90.00
#
_symmetry.space_group_name_H-M   'P 1'
#
loop_
_entity.id
_entity.type
_entity.pdbx_description
1 polymer ?
#
loop_
_entity_poly.entity_id
_entity_poly.type
_entity_poly.pdbx_seq_one_letter_code
_entity_poly.pdbx_strand_id
1 'polypeptide(L)'
;SKPLEMKIFEKEINQVLLKQKNELTLANQQQIAQQYTSEISRVENDIISLQQEIDTKEQEVNALYDTYITEAEGTKGTLKIGKGPVYKEKREKHDASLQELQQLKESNRTKIAANESLLADLRLKQKEQVAKSQPIIDGFDGLMARINALGELAWFPSFFIFLLFLAIETAPVLAKVMAPKGAYDLKFDEQENALSVWVTQQKNQRANLLATDTSLNEKVYYDVAEDEEIYNYKKQKAKDLLKLQSDSFYKKQSDIIG
;
A
#
# COMPACT_ATOMS: atom_id res chain seq x y z
N SER A 1 -4.84 -13.58 -16.22
CA SER A 1 -3.58 -12.82 -16.09
C SER A 1 -2.76 -13.25 -14.87
N LYS A 2 -3.24 -13.05 -13.63
CA LYS A 2 -2.45 -13.29 -12.41
C LYS A 2 -1.75 -14.66 -12.27
N PRO A 3 -2.36 -15.81 -12.60
CA PRO A 3 -1.66 -17.11 -12.51
C PRO A 3 -0.44 -17.21 -13.44
N LEU A 4 -0.48 -16.55 -14.60
CA LEU A 4 0.62 -16.56 -15.55
C LEU A 4 1.73 -15.58 -15.12
N GLU A 5 1.36 -14.39 -14.64
CA GLU A 5 2.29 -13.41 -14.06
C GLU A 5 3.06 -14.01 -12.87
N MET A 6 2.37 -14.75 -11.99
CA MET A 6 3.01 -15.47 -10.89
C MET A 6 4.05 -16.49 -11.38
N LYS A 7 3.82 -17.11 -12.54
CA LYS A 7 4.76 -18.07 -13.11
C LYS A 7 5.94 -17.40 -13.80
N ILE A 8 5.70 -16.27 -14.47
CA ILE A 8 6.75 -15.51 -15.15
C ILE A 8 7.70 -14.86 -14.13
N PHE A 9 7.16 -14.27 -13.07
CA PHE A 9 7.92 -13.59 -12.01
C PHE A 9 8.27 -14.49 -10.82
N GLU A 10 8.27 -15.81 -11.00
CA GLU A 10 8.47 -16.75 -9.90
C GLU A 10 9.79 -16.50 -9.14
N LYS A 11 10.86 -16.16 -9.86
CA LYS A 11 12.18 -15.89 -9.27
C LYS A 11 12.18 -14.60 -8.45
N GLU A 12 11.58 -13.55 -8.99
CA GLU A 12 11.49 -12.24 -8.37
C GLU A 12 10.58 -12.31 -7.13
N ILE A 13 9.44 -13.01 -7.22
CA ILE A 13 8.56 -13.30 -6.08
C ILE A 13 9.34 -14.05 -5.00
N ASN A 14 10.10 -15.08 -5.36
CA ASN A 14 10.89 -15.83 -4.38
C ASN A 14 11.97 -14.96 -3.71
N GLN A 15 12.55 -14.00 -4.43
CA GLN A 15 13.50 -13.03 -3.85
C GLN A 15 12.82 -12.09 -2.84
N VAL A 16 11.64 -11.55 -3.18
CA VAL A 16 10.85 -10.71 -2.27
C VAL A 16 10.44 -11.53 -1.03
N LEU A 17 9.95 -12.75 -1.21
CA LEU A 17 9.61 -13.66 -0.10
C LEU A 17 10.81 -13.96 0.78
N LEU A 18 12.00 -14.17 0.21
CA LEU A 18 13.23 -14.35 1.00
C LEU A 18 13.54 -13.12 1.85
N LYS A 19 13.41 -11.92 1.27
CA LYS A 19 13.61 -10.67 2.01
C LYS A 19 12.60 -10.54 3.17
N GLN A 20 11.32 -10.78 2.90
CA GLN A 20 10.27 -10.76 3.93
C GLN A 20 10.52 -11.79 5.03
N LYS A 21 10.94 -13.02 4.68
CA LYS A 21 11.33 -14.05 5.66
C LYS A 21 12.49 -13.59 6.53
N ASN A 22 13.51 -12.97 5.96
CA ASN A 22 14.63 -12.42 6.73
C ASN A 22 14.19 -11.32 7.71
N GLU A 23 13.31 -10.43 7.26
CA GLU A 23 12.73 -9.37 8.10
C GLU A 23 11.90 -9.96 9.26
N LEU A 24 11.05 -10.95 8.97
CA LEU A 24 10.26 -11.67 9.97
C LEU A 24 11.16 -12.42 10.96
N THR A 25 12.23 -13.09 10.48
CA THR A 25 13.21 -13.77 11.34
C THR A 25 13.88 -12.79 12.28
N LEU A 26 14.33 -11.63 11.77
CA LEU A 26 14.96 -10.60 12.60
C LEU A 26 13.97 -10.06 13.64
N ALA A 27 12.75 -9.72 13.23
CA ALA A 27 11.73 -9.19 14.13
C ALA A 27 11.36 -10.20 15.23
N ASN A 28 11.19 -11.47 14.87
CA ASN A 28 10.91 -12.55 15.82
C ASN A 28 12.07 -12.76 16.81
N GLN A 29 13.32 -12.76 16.35
CA GLN A 29 14.49 -12.82 17.23
C GLN A 29 14.54 -11.65 18.22
N GLN A 30 14.22 -10.43 17.77
CA GLN A 30 14.15 -9.25 18.63
C GLN A 30 13.03 -9.36 19.67
N GLN A 31 11.83 -9.78 19.27
CA GLN A 31 10.70 -9.97 20.20
C GLN A 31 11.00 -11.03 21.25
N ILE A 32 11.61 -12.15 20.86
CA ILE A 32 12.03 -13.17 21.81
C ILE A 32 13.11 -12.60 22.72
N ALA A 33 14.13 -11.90 22.19
CA ALA A 33 15.18 -11.32 23.02
C ALA A 33 14.63 -10.37 24.10
N GLN A 34 13.69 -9.50 23.77
CA GLN A 34 13.05 -8.60 24.72
C GLN A 34 12.41 -9.32 25.92
N GLN A 35 11.89 -10.54 25.73
CA GLN A 35 11.30 -11.34 26.82
C GLN A 35 12.36 -11.83 27.83
N TYR A 36 13.60 -12.04 27.38
CA TYR A 36 14.69 -12.56 28.23
C TYR A 36 15.65 -11.47 28.72
N THR A 37 15.70 -10.31 28.06
CA THR A 37 16.67 -9.24 28.38
C THR A 37 16.65 -8.86 29.86
N SER A 38 15.48 -8.67 30.46
CA SER A 38 15.37 -8.27 31.87
C SER A 38 16.00 -9.31 32.81
N GLU A 39 15.65 -10.60 32.65
CA GLU A 39 16.17 -11.64 33.53
C GLU A 39 17.65 -11.94 33.29
N ILE A 40 18.10 -11.93 32.03
CA ILE A 40 19.53 -12.08 31.69
C ILE A 40 20.34 -10.95 32.34
N SER A 41 19.93 -9.69 32.15
CA SER A 41 20.62 -8.55 32.73
C SER A 41 20.59 -8.55 34.26
N ARG A 42 19.49 -9.00 34.88
CA ARG A 42 19.42 -9.18 36.34
C ARG A 42 20.48 -10.18 36.82
N VAL A 43 20.54 -11.37 36.23
CA VAL A 43 21.49 -12.42 36.62
C VAL A 43 22.93 -12.00 36.35
N GLU A 44 23.21 -11.33 35.24
CA GLU A 44 24.53 -10.77 34.93
C GLU A 44 24.97 -9.73 35.99
N ASN A 45 24.07 -8.84 36.39
CA ASN A 45 24.34 -7.86 37.44
C ASN A 45 24.54 -8.51 38.81
N ASP A 46 23.79 -9.57 39.13
CA ASP A 46 23.95 -10.33 40.37
C ASP A 46 25.35 -10.96 40.43
N ILE A 47 25.86 -11.52 39.32
CA ILE A 47 27.23 -12.06 39.23
C ILE A 47 28.26 -10.94 39.46
N ILE A 48 28.10 -9.80 38.80
CA ILE A 48 29.01 -8.65 38.95
C ILE A 48 29.04 -8.17 40.40
N SER A 49 27.87 -8.04 41.05
CA SER A 49 27.77 -7.62 42.45
C SER A 49 28.49 -8.58 43.39
N LEU A 50 28.29 -9.90 43.21
CA LEU A 50 28.96 -10.92 44.03
C LEU A 50 30.49 -10.91 43.87
N GLN A 51 30.97 -10.61 42.67
CA GLN A 51 32.41 -10.45 42.41
C GLN A 51 32.95 -9.17 43.07
N GLN A 52 32.22 -8.06 42.98
CA GLN A 52 32.59 -6.80 43.62
C GLN A 52 32.66 -6.92 45.15
N GLU A 53 31.78 -7.70 45.78
CA GLU A 53 31.85 -8.01 47.21
C GLU A 53 33.17 -8.71 47.57
N ILE A 54 33.58 -9.70 46.77
CA ILE A 54 34.86 -10.42 46.96
C ILE A 54 36.03 -9.45 46.80
N ASP A 55 36.06 -8.68 45.72
CA ASP A 55 37.16 -7.76 45.40
C ASP A 55 37.31 -6.68 46.48
N THR A 56 36.19 -6.16 46.99
CA THR A 56 36.18 -5.17 48.08
C THR A 56 36.75 -5.75 49.36
N LYS A 57 36.32 -6.96 49.75
CA LYS A 57 36.83 -7.62 50.95
C LYS A 57 38.31 -8.02 50.81
N GLU A 58 38.74 -8.40 49.60
CA GLU A 58 40.13 -8.69 49.29
C GLU A 58 41.01 -7.44 49.42
N GLN A 59 40.55 -6.28 48.93
CA GLN A 59 41.23 -5.00 49.14
C GLN A 59 41.33 -4.64 50.63
N GLU A 60 40.27 -4.86 51.42
CA GLU A 60 40.30 -4.65 52.88
C GLU A 60 41.36 -5.52 53.56
N VAL A 61 41.41 -6.82 53.23
CA VAL A 61 42.40 -7.76 53.78
C VAL A 61 43.83 -7.36 53.39
N ASN A 62 44.05 -7.01 52.12
CA ASN A 62 45.37 -6.57 51.64
C ASN A 62 45.82 -5.28 52.35
N ALA A 63 44.90 -4.34 52.60
CA ALA A 63 45.22 -3.13 53.37
C ALA A 63 45.59 -3.43 54.82
N LEU A 64 44.94 -4.42 55.46
CA LEU A 64 45.31 -4.87 56.80
C LEU A 64 46.69 -5.55 56.81
N TYR A 65 47.00 -6.34 55.79
CA TYR A 65 48.31 -6.96 55.59
C TYR A 65 49.42 -5.91 55.51
N ASP A 66 49.25 -4.94 54.60
CA ASP A 66 50.18 -3.84 54.40
C ASP A 66 50.42 -3.05 55.70
N THR A 67 49.38 -2.89 56.52
CA THR A 67 49.45 -2.12 57.77
C THR A 67 50.37 -2.76 58.82
N TYR A 68 50.37 -4.09 58.96
CA TYR A 68 51.23 -4.75 59.96
C TYR A 68 52.62 -5.11 59.41
N ILE A 69 52.73 -5.41 58.11
CA ILE A 69 54.02 -5.77 57.50
C ILE A 69 54.95 -4.56 57.43
N THR A 70 54.42 -3.39 57.07
CA THR A 70 55.21 -2.14 57.01
C THR A 70 55.69 -1.65 58.38
N GLU A 71 54.99 -2.01 59.45
CA GLU A 71 55.45 -1.81 60.83
C GLU A 71 56.63 -2.72 61.14
N ALA A 72 56.53 -4.02 60.82
CA ALA A 72 57.61 -4.98 61.07
C ALA A 72 58.88 -4.67 60.27
N GLU A 73 58.72 -4.23 59.03
CA GLU A 73 59.81 -3.84 58.13
C GLU A 73 60.37 -2.44 58.41
N GLY A 74 59.70 -1.64 59.25
CA GLY A 74 60.13 -0.28 59.58
C GLY A 74 60.00 0.70 58.42
N THR A 75 59.08 0.47 57.47
CA THR A 75 58.86 1.33 56.30
C THR A 75 57.81 2.42 56.54
N LYS A 76 56.97 2.27 57.57
CA LYS A 76 55.98 3.27 58.03
C LYS A 76 55.99 3.40 59.56
N GLY A 77 55.46 4.51 60.08
CA GLY A 77 55.35 4.75 61.52
C GLY A 77 56.66 5.22 62.16
N THR A 78 57.21 4.46 63.12
CA THR A 78 58.45 4.84 63.85
C THR A 78 59.73 4.63 63.04
N LEU A 79 59.63 4.01 61.85
CA LEU A 79 60.74 3.67 60.95
C LEU A 79 61.83 2.79 61.59
N LYS A 80 61.47 2.05 62.64
CA LYS A 80 62.32 1.07 63.31
C LYS A 80 61.90 -0.32 62.88
N ILE A 81 62.87 -1.14 62.51
CA ILE A 81 62.64 -2.56 62.21
C ILE A 81 62.23 -3.27 63.51
N GLY A 82 61.18 -4.08 63.44
CA GLY A 82 60.73 -4.91 64.56
C GLY A 82 59.22 -4.86 64.81
N LYS A 83 58.75 -5.76 65.68
CA LYS A 83 57.32 -5.87 66.03
C LYS A 83 57.02 -4.92 67.19
N GLY A 84 56.16 -3.93 66.97
CA GLY A 84 55.69 -3.03 68.01
C GLY A 84 54.66 -3.67 68.95
N PRO A 85 54.22 -2.96 69.99
CA PRO A 85 53.29 -3.49 71.00
C PRO A 85 51.90 -3.84 70.43
N VAL A 86 51.48 -3.16 69.35
CA VAL A 86 50.17 -3.37 68.68
C VAL A 86 50.23 -4.34 67.49
N TYR A 87 51.41 -4.90 67.20
CA TYR A 87 51.62 -5.78 66.05
C TYR A 87 50.74 -7.03 66.13
N LYS A 88 50.61 -7.59 67.34
CA LYS A 88 49.85 -8.82 67.57
C LYS A 88 48.37 -8.62 67.24
N GLU A 89 47.79 -7.53 67.74
CA GLU A 89 46.38 -7.17 67.54
C GLU A 89 46.08 -6.89 66.06
N LYS A 90 46.99 -6.19 65.36
CA LYS A 90 46.86 -5.94 63.91
C LYS A 90 46.90 -7.23 63.09
N ARG A 91 47.81 -8.14 63.44
CA ARG A 91 47.91 -9.46 62.79
C ARG A 91 46.67 -10.30 63.07
N GLU A 92 46.20 -10.36 64.31
CA GLU A 92 44.99 -11.10 64.67
C GLU A 92 43.76 -10.57 63.91
N LYS A 93 43.66 -9.25 63.72
CA LYS A 93 42.62 -8.64 62.90
C LYS A 93 42.73 -9.03 61.42
N HIS A 94 43.94 -9.04 60.86
CA HIS A 94 44.17 -9.53 59.49
C HIS A 94 43.78 -11.00 59.35
N ASP A 95 44.24 -11.86 60.26
CA ASP A 95 44.02 -13.31 60.19
C ASP A 95 42.51 -13.64 60.31
N ALA A 96 41.77 -12.91 61.15
CA ALA A 96 40.31 -12.99 61.23
C ALA A 96 39.63 -12.54 59.92
N SER A 97 40.03 -11.38 59.37
CA SER A 97 39.47 -10.87 58.12
C SER A 97 39.82 -11.74 56.91
N LEU A 98 40.96 -12.44 56.93
CA LEU A 98 41.36 -13.40 55.91
C LEU A 98 40.46 -14.64 55.95
N GLN A 99 40.08 -15.11 57.14
CA GLN A 99 39.13 -16.21 57.31
C GLN A 99 37.73 -15.80 56.80
N GLU A 100 37.27 -14.59 57.11
CA GLU A 100 36.02 -14.04 56.56
C GLU A 100 36.06 -13.97 55.03
N LEU A 101 37.18 -13.53 54.44
CA LEU A 101 37.37 -13.48 52.99
C LEU A 101 37.29 -14.89 52.36
N GLN A 102 37.88 -15.91 52.99
CA GLN A 102 37.80 -17.29 52.50
C GLN A 102 36.35 -17.79 52.49
N GLN A 103 35.62 -17.58 53.59
CA GLN A 103 34.20 -17.95 53.67
C GLN A 103 33.34 -17.18 52.66
N LEU A 104 33.60 -15.88 52.47
CA LEU A 104 32.92 -15.06 51.47
C LEU A 104 33.19 -15.58 50.06
N LYS A 105 34.45 -15.90 49.74
CA LYS A 105 34.84 -16.47 48.44
C LYS A 105 34.14 -17.81 48.19
N GLU A 106 34.07 -18.71 49.17
CA GLU A 106 33.38 -20.00 49.03
C GLU A 106 31.86 -19.83 48.82
N SER A 107 31.22 -18.97 49.62
CA SER A 107 29.79 -18.69 49.51
C SER A 107 29.44 -18.04 48.17
N ASN A 108 30.15 -16.97 47.80
CA ASN A 108 29.88 -16.25 46.57
C ASN A 108 30.26 -17.07 45.33
N ARG A 109 31.30 -17.91 45.37
CA ARG A 109 31.60 -18.85 44.27
C ARG A 109 30.45 -19.82 44.02
N THR A 110 29.81 -20.31 45.08
CA THR A 110 28.65 -21.19 44.97
C THR A 110 27.46 -20.47 44.32
N LYS A 111 27.19 -19.23 44.73
CA LYS A 111 26.13 -18.39 44.15
C LYS A 111 26.41 -18.01 42.69
N ILE A 112 27.65 -17.63 42.38
CA ILE A 112 28.11 -17.30 41.02
C ILE A 112 27.91 -18.51 40.11
N ALA A 113 28.36 -19.70 40.51
CA ALA A 113 28.17 -20.92 39.72
C ALA A 113 26.68 -21.23 39.45
N ALA A 114 25.81 -21.00 40.45
CA ALA A 114 24.36 -21.16 40.27
C ALA A 114 23.79 -20.13 39.29
N ASN A 115 24.21 -18.86 39.39
CA ASN A 115 23.80 -17.79 38.47
C ASN A 115 24.33 -18.01 37.05
N GLU A 116 25.56 -18.49 36.88
CA GLU A 116 26.13 -18.85 35.57
C GLU A 116 25.35 -19.99 34.92
N SER A 117 24.95 -21.00 35.70
CA SER A 117 24.09 -22.09 35.23
C SER A 117 22.70 -21.58 34.81
N LEU A 118 22.09 -20.71 35.62
CA LEU A 118 20.81 -20.08 35.28
C LEU A 118 20.92 -19.21 34.01
N LEU A 119 22.00 -18.44 33.87
CA LEU A 119 22.26 -17.61 32.69
C LEU A 119 22.41 -18.48 31.43
N ALA A 120 23.09 -19.62 31.54
CA ALA A 120 23.22 -20.58 30.45
C ALA A 120 21.87 -21.19 30.06
N ASP A 121 21.05 -21.56 31.04
CA ASP A 121 19.69 -22.08 30.83
C ASP A 121 18.76 -21.04 30.16
N LEU A 122 18.79 -19.78 30.62
CA LEU A 122 18.01 -18.69 30.02
C LEU A 122 18.38 -18.47 28.55
N ARG A 123 19.68 -18.45 28.24
CA ARG A 123 20.17 -18.31 26.84
C ARG A 123 19.82 -19.53 25.99
N LEU A 124 19.85 -20.73 26.57
CA LEU A 124 19.41 -21.94 25.89
C LEU A 124 17.92 -21.87 25.54
N LYS A 125 17.06 -21.56 26.52
CA LYS A 125 15.61 -21.40 26.31
C LYS A 125 15.29 -20.34 25.27
N GLN A 126 15.99 -19.20 25.31
CA GLN A 126 15.87 -18.16 24.29
C GLN A 126 16.17 -18.72 22.90
N LYS A 127 17.29 -19.45 22.74
CA LYS A 127 17.68 -20.08 21.47
C LYS A 127 16.68 -21.14 21.01
N GLU A 128 16.18 -21.96 21.91
CA GLU A 128 15.16 -22.98 21.63
C GLU A 128 13.84 -22.35 21.16
N GLN A 129 13.42 -21.24 21.77
CA GLN A 129 12.22 -20.52 21.35
C GLN A 129 12.38 -19.95 19.93
N VAL A 130 13.56 -19.37 19.62
CA VAL A 130 13.89 -18.94 18.25
C VAL A 130 13.81 -20.14 17.30
N ALA A 131 14.48 -21.25 17.64
CA ALA A 131 14.49 -22.45 16.80
C ALA A 131 13.09 -23.06 16.59
N LYS A 132 12.22 -23.01 17.60
CA LYS A 132 10.84 -23.51 17.52
C LYS A 132 9.95 -22.65 16.63
N SER A 133 10.20 -21.34 16.61
CA SER A 133 9.43 -20.38 15.79
C SER A 133 9.92 -20.28 14.34
N GLN A 134 11.20 -20.55 14.07
CA GLN A 134 11.79 -20.42 12.73
C GLN A 134 11.06 -21.24 11.64
N PRO A 135 10.65 -22.51 11.86
CA PRO A 135 9.87 -23.27 10.87
C PRO A 135 8.55 -22.61 10.45
N ILE A 136 7.92 -21.83 11.33
CA ILE A 136 6.68 -21.10 11.02
C ILE A 136 6.97 -19.99 10.01
N ILE A 137 8.10 -19.30 10.16
CA ILE A 137 8.57 -18.26 9.24
C ILE A 137 9.06 -18.89 7.94
N ASP A 138 9.74 -20.03 8.00
CA ASP A 138 10.20 -20.75 6.80
C ASP A 138 9.01 -21.21 5.94
N GLY A 139 7.89 -21.55 6.58
CA GLY A 139 6.60 -21.85 5.93
C GLY A 139 5.81 -20.62 5.44
N PHE A 140 6.34 -19.40 5.57
CA PHE A 140 5.72 -18.19 5.05
C PHE A 140 5.90 -18.09 3.52
N ASP A 141 5.18 -18.93 2.76
CA ASP A 141 5.25 -18.94 1.29
C ASP A 141 3.94 -19.31 0.59
N GLY A 142 2.83 -19.27 1.33
CA GLY A 142 1.49 -19.57 0.82
C GLY A 142 1.05 -18.64 -0.32
N LEU A 143 -0.07 -19.01 -0.98
CA LEU A 143 -0.58 -18.29 -2.15
C LEU A 143 -0.76 -16.78 -1.89
N MET A 144 -1.28 -16.42 -0.71
CA MET A 144 -1.48 -15.01 -0.35
C MET A 144 -0.14 -14.26 -0.24
N ALA A 145 0.89 -14.86 0.37
CA ALA A 145 2.21 -14.27 0.47
C ALA A 145 2.82 -14.03 -0.92
N ARG A 146 2.66 -15.00 -1.84
CA ARG A 146 3.10 -14.87 -3.24
C ARG A 146 2.36 -13.77 -3.99
N ILE A 147 1.05 -13.61 -3.77
CA ILE A 147 0.26 -12.52 -4.37
C ILE A 147 0.70 -11.16 -3.84
N ASN A 148 0.95 -11.03 -2.54
CA ASN A 148 1.45 -9.80 -1.93
C ASN A 148 2.85 -9.47 -2.45
N ALA A 149 3.75 -10.45 -2.50
CA ALA A 149 5.10 -10.29 -3.04
C ALA A 149 5.09 -9.89 -4.52
N LEU A 150 4.17 -10.43 -5.35
CA LEU A 150 3.97 -9.98 -6.72
C LEU A 150 3.55 -8.50 -6.78
N GLY A 151 2.75 -8.02 -5.83
CA GLY A 151 2.34 -6.62 -5.72
C GLY A 151 3.44 -5.66 -5.30
N GLU A 152 4.51 -6.15 -4.66
CA GLU A 152 5.69 -5.35 -4.30
C GLU A 152 6.69 -5.20 -5.45
N LEU A 153 6.58 -6.01 -6.51
CA LEU A 153 7.42 -5.87 -7.69
C LEU A 153 7.15 -4.54 -8.40
N ALA A 154 8.16 -4.04 -9.12
CA ALA A 154 8.00 -2.88 -9.96
C ALA A 154 6.83 -3.09 -10.94
N TRP A 155 5.93 -2.12 -11.04
CA TRP A 155 4.71 -2.23 -11.84
C TRP A 155 5.00 -2.32 -13.36
N PHE A 156 6.13 -1.78 -13.81
CA PHE A 156 6.47 -1.65 -15.22
C PHE A 156 6.67 -3.00 -15.92
N PRO A 157 7.46 -3.97 -15.40
CA PRO A 157 7.52 -5.33 -15.97
C PRO A 157 6.15 -6.00 -16.14
N SER A 158 5.28 -5.94 -15.13
CA SER A 158 3.94 -6.53 -15.19
C SER A 158 3.07 -5.84 -16.24
N PHE A 159 3.13 -4.50 -16.31
CA PHE A 159 2.44 -3.72 -17.33
C PHE A 159 2.96 -4.02 -18.75
N PHE A 160 4.27 -4.21 -18.91
CA PHE A 160 4.86 -4.57 -20.20
C PHE A 160 4.39 -5.93 -20.69
N ILE A 161 4.34 -6.94 -19.83
CA ILE A 161 3.81 -8.27 -20.18
C ILE A 161 2.32 -8.17 -20.54
N PHE A 162 1.55 -7.37 -19.80
CA PHE A 162 0.15 -7.09 -20.15
C PHE A 162 0.03 -6.47 -21.55
N LEU A 163 0.86 -5.48 -21.90
CA LEU A 163 0.91 -4.90 -23.23
C LEU A 163 1.29 -5.94 -24.30
N LEU A 164 2.20 -6.86 -23.99
CA LEU A 164 2.59 -7.93 -24.90
C LEU A 164 1.42 -8.89 -25.18
N PHE A 165 0.64 -9.27 -24.16
CA PHE A 165 -0.58 -10.04 -24.36
C PHE A 165 -1.64 -9.27 -25.13
N LEU A 166 -1.85 -8.00 -24.79
CA LEU A 166 -2.78 -7.14 -25.52
C LEU A 166 -2.38 -7.04 -27.01
N ALA A 167 -1.09 -6.88 -27.29
CA ALA A 167 -0.57 -6.83 -28.65
C ALA A 167 -0.79 -8.15 -29.39
N ILE A 168 -0.50 -9.30 -28.78
CA ILE A 168 -0.72 -10.61 -29.41
C ILE A 168 -2.19 -10.88 -29.67
N GLU A 169 -3.08 -10.57 -28.72
CA GLU A 169 -4.52 -10.80 -28.85
C GLU A 169 -5.19 -9.85 -29.84
N THR A 170 -4.73 -8.58 -29.90
CA THR A 170 -5.27 -7.60 -30.85
C THR A 170 -4.58 -7.63 -32.21
N ALA A 171 -3.42 -8.29 -32.34
CA ALA A 171 -2.68 -8.39 -33.59
C ALA A 171 -3.52 -8.93 -34.76
N PRO A 172 -4.36 -9.97 -34.62
CA PRO A 172 -5.21 -10.42 -35.72
C PRO A 172 -6.24 -9.37 -36.16
N VAL A 173 -6.81 -8.62 -35.21
CA VAL A 173 -7.77 -7.54 -35.51
C VAL A 173 -7.07 -6.39 -36.20
N LEU A 174 -5.93 -5.95 -35.68
CA LEU A 174 -5.11 -4.90 -36.28
C LEU A 174 -4.62 -5.30 -37.67
N ALA A 175 -4.18 -6.55 -37.84
CA ALA A 175 -3.80 -7.09 -39.14
C ALA A 175 -4.99 -7.13 -40.10
N LYS A 176 -6.19 -7.48 -39.64
CA LYS A 176 -7.40 -7.48 -40.46
C LYS A 176 -7.81 -6.07 -40.89
N VAL A 177 -7.66 -5.06 -40.03
CA VAL A 177 -7.95 -3.65 -40.33
C VAL A 177 -6.93 -3.06 -41.30
N MET A 178 -5.65 -3.43 -41.17
CA MET A 178 -4.59 -2.95 -42.08
C MET A 178 -4.50 -3.74 -43.39
N ALA A 179 -5.12 -4.92 -43.46
CA ALA A 179 -5.14 -5.72 -44.68
C ALA A 179 -5.91 -4.99 -45.80
N PRO A 180 -5.47 -5.14 -47.07
CA PRO A 180 -6.21 -4.59 -48.19
C PRO A 180 -7.62 -5.16 -48.26
N LYS A 181 -8.57 -4.36 -48.75
CA LYS A 181 -9.98 -4.75 -48.92
C LYS A 181 -10.08 -6.04 -49.72
N GLY A 182 -10.71 -7.05 -49.14
CA GLY A 182 -11.00 -8.32 -49.81
C GLY A 182 -12.25 -8.24 -50.69
N ALA A 183 -12.53 -9.32 -51.42
CA ALA A 183 -13.72 -9.41 -52.27
C ALA A 183 -15.04 -9.20 -51.50
N TYR A 184 -15.10 -9.62 -50.22
CA TYR A 184 -16.26 -9.38 -49.37
C TYR A 184 -16.41 -7.89 -49.01
N ASP A 185 -15.31 -7.23 -48.62
CA ASP A 185 -15.31 -5.82 -48.25
C ASP A 185 -15.75 -4.94 -49.44
N LEU A 186 -15.32 -5.29 -50.66
CA LEU A 186 -15.74 -4.61 -51.89
C LEU A 186 -17.22 -4.81 -52.22
N LYS A 187 -17.77 -6.03 -52.02
CA LYS A 187 -19.21 -6.28 -52.23
C LYS A 187 -20.06 -5.51 -51.23
N PHE A 188 -19.60 -5.43 -49.98
CA PHE A 188 -20.29 -4.66 -48.95
C PHE A 188 -20.27 -3.16 -49.27
N ASP A 189 -19.11 -2.64 -49.67
CA ASP A 189 -18.94 -1.25 -50.14
C ASP A 189 -19.85 -0.94 -51.35
N GLU A 190 -19.98 -1.87 -52.30
CA GLU A 190 -20.91 -1.75 -53.43
C GLU A 190 -22.37 -1.64 -52.96
N GLN A 191 -22.79 -2.46 -51.99
CA GLN A 191 -24.16 -2.41 -51.44
C GLN A 191 -24.44 -1.10 -50.71
N GLU A 192 -23.52 -0.62 -49.89
CA GLU A 192 -23.66 0.66 -49.19
C GLU A 192 -23.71 1.84 -50.18
N ASN A 193 -22.84 1.83 -51.20
CA ASN A 193 -22.86 2.84 -52.24
C ASN A 193 -24.15 2.80 -53.05
N ALA A 194 -24.65 1.62 -53.43
CA ALA A 194 -25.91 1.48 -54.14
C ALA A 194 -27.10 2.06 -53.34
N LEU A 195 -27.14 1.79 -52.03
CA LEU A 195 -28.15 2.37 -51.14
C LEU A 195 -28.02 3.89 -51.05
N SER A 196 -26.80 4.41 -50.88
CA SER A 196 -26.52 5.86 -50.82
C SER A 196 -26.98 6.59 -52.10
N VAL A 197 -26.66 6.04 -53.27
CA VAL A 197 -27.09 6.57 -54.57
C VAL A 197 -28.61 6.54 -54.68
N TRP A 198 -29.25 5.44 -54.30
CA TRP A 198 -30.72 5.32 -54.35
C TRP A 198 -31.41 6.35 -53.45
N VAL A 199 -30.93 6.53 -52.21
CA VAL A 199 -31.45 7.55 -51.27
C VAL A 199 -31.28 8.95 -51.86
N THR A 200 -30.12 9.24 -52.45
CA THR A 200 -29.84 10.53 -53.08
C THR A 200 -30.77 10.79 -54.26
N GLN A 201 -30.98 9.79 -55.11
CA GLN A 201 -31.92 9.87 -56.24
C GLN A 201 -33.35 10.16 -55.77
N GLN A 202 -33.83 9.46 -54.73
CA GLN A 202 -35.16 9.69 -54.15
C GLN A 202 -35.32 11.11 -53.60
N LYS A 203 -34.31 11.64 -52.91
CA LYS A 203 -34.33 13.04 -52.43
C LYS A 203 -34.42 14.03 -53.59
N ASN A 204 -33.60 13.86 -54.63
CA ASN A 204 -33.62 14.73 -55.80
C ASN A 204 -34.96 14.67 -56.54
N GLN A 205 -35.54 13.47 -56.69
CA GLN A 205 -36.87 13.30 -57.28
C GLN A 205 -37.95 14.02 -56.48
N ARG A 206 -37.95 13.88 -55.14
CA ARG A 206 -38.90 14.59 -54.27
C ARG A 206 -38.74 16.10 -54.32
N ALA A 207 -37.49 16.60 -54.37
CA ALA A 207 -37.23 18.02 -54.51
C ALA A 207 -37.75 18.58 -55.84
N ASN A 208 -37.50 17.88 -56.94
CA ASN A 208 -38.01 18.26 -58.27
C ASN A 208 -39.54 18.23 -58.32
N LEU A 209 -40.18 17.20 -57.72
CA LEU A 209 -41.64 17.12 -57.62
C LEU A 209 -42.21 18.29 -56.82
N LEU A 210 -41.64 18.59 -55.66
CA LEU A 210 -42.07 19.72 -54.83
C LEU A 210 -41.92 21.06 -55.56
N ALA A 211 -40.79 21.28 -56.24
CA ALA A 211 -40.56 22.50 -57.01
C ALA A 211 -41.54 22.63 -58.18
N THR A 212 -41.81 21.54 -58.88
CA THR A 212 -42.78 21.51 -59.99
C THR A 212 -44.19 21.77 -59.49
N ASP A 213 -44.60 21.14 -58.38
CA ASP A 213 -45.92 21.35 -57.78
C ASP A 213 -46.09 22.77 -57.27
N THR A 214 -45.05 23.34 -56.63
CA THR A 214 -45.05 24.74 -56.19
C THR A 214 -45.22 25.68 -57.38
N SER A 215 -44.45 25.48 -58.45
CA SER A 215 -44.53 26.31 -59.67
C SER A 215 -45.87 26.18 -60.39
N LEU A 216 -46.44 24.97 -60.44
CA LEU A 216 -47.75 24.74 -61.02
C LEU A 216 -48.86 25.41 -60.20
N ASN A 217 -48.81 25.26 -58.88
CA ASN A 217 -49.75 25.89 -57.97
C ASN A 217 -49.66 27.42 -58.07
N GLU A 218 -48.46 28.02 -58.08
CA GLU A 218 -48.28 29.45 -58.30
C GLU A 218 -48.96 29.92 -59.60
N LYS A 219 -48.79 29.18 -60.69
CA LYS A 219 -49.44 29.48 -61.97
C LYS A 219 -50.97 29.39 -61.89
N VAL A 220 -51.50 28.33 -61.28
CA VAL A 220 -52.95 28.15 -61.10
C VAL A 220 -53.53 29.26 -60.23
N TYR A 221 -52.88 29.63 -59.13
CA TYR A 221 -53.34 30.73 -58.26
C TYR A 221 -53.26 32.08 -58.96
N TYR A 222 -52.25 32.31 -59.80
CA TYR A 222 -52.16 33.51 -60.63
C TYR A 222 -53.36 33.61 -61.58
N ASP A 223 -53.64 32.53 -62.34
CA ASP A 223 -54.77 32.49 -63.27
C ASP A 223 -56.13 32.69 -62.55
N VAL A 224 -56.30 32.11 -61.36
CA VAL A 224 -57.50 32.29 -60.51
C VAL A 224 -57.58 33.70 -59.91
N ALA A 225 -56.46 34.36 -59.64
CA ALA A 225 -56.45 35.72 -59.11
C ALA A 225 -56.85 36.76 -60.15
N GLU A 226 -56.57 36.51 -61.43
CA GLU A 226 -57.01 37.35 -62.56
C GLU A 226 -58.47 37.11 -62.99
N ASP A 227 -59.14 36.11 -62.41
CA ASP A 227 -60.53 35.77 -62.72
C ASP A 227 -61.52 36.84 -62.19
N GLU A 228 -62.18 37.53 -63.12
CA GLU A 228 -63.21 38.54 -62.82
C GLU A 228 -64.39 37.96 -62.03
N GLU A 229 -64.76 36.70 -62.22
CA GLU A 229 -65.86 36.05 -61.50
C GLU A 229 -65.54 35.91 -60.02
N ILE A 230 -64.33 35.45 -59.70
CA ILE A 230 -63.83 35.34 -58.32
C ILE A 230 -63.72 36.71 -57.66
N TYR A 231 -63.21 37.71 -58.39
CA TYR A 231 -63.16 39.10 -57.91
C TYR A 231 -64.55 39.63 -57.56
N ASN A 232 -65.51 39.47 -58.47
CA ASN A 232 -66.89 39.93 -58.29
C ASN A 232 -67.57 39.22 -57.10
N TYR A 233 -67.36 37.91 -56.95
CA TYR A 233 -67.87 37.15 -55.82
C TYR A 233 -67.28 37.62 -54.47
N LYS A 234 -65.95 37.80 -54.40
CA LYS A 234 -65.29 38.31 -53.19
C LYS A 234 -65.74 39.74 -52.86
N LYS A 235 -65.89 40.60 -53.86
CA LYS A 235 -66.41 41.96 -53.71
C LYS A 235 -67.85 41.95 -53.16
N GLN A 236 -68.69 41.04 -53.63
CA GLN A 236 -70.05 40.88 -53.12
C GLN A 236 -70.04 40.43 -51.65
N LYS A 237 -69.25 39.41 -51.29
CA LYS A 237 -69.13 38.95 -49.90
C LYS A 237 -68.55 40.02 -48.97
N ALA A 238 -67.57 40.80 -49.44
CA ALA A 238 -67.03 41.93 -48.69
C ALA A 238 -68.11 43.01 -48.46
N LYS A 239 -68.92 43.34 -49.48
CA LYS A 239 -70.06 44.25 -49.33
C LYS A 239 -71.10 43.71 -48.34
N ASP A 240 -71.45 42.43 -48.43
CA ASP A 240 -72.41 41.80 -47.52
C ASP A 240 -71.90 41.83 -46.07
N LEU A 241 -70.60 41.56 -45.86
CA LEU A 241 -69.97 41.62 -44.53
C LEU A 241 -69.97 43.06 -43.98
N LEU A 242 -69.64 44.06 -44.80
CA LEU A 242 -69.68 45.47 -44.40
C LEU A 242 -71.10 45.91 -44.02
N LYS A 243 -72.12 45.50 -44.80
CA LYS A 243 -73.53 45.73 -44.45
C LYS A 243 -73.87 45.06 -43.12
N LEU A 244 -73.50 43.80 -42.94
CA LEU A 244 -73.81 43.06 -41.73
C LEU A 244 -73.11 43.66 -40.49
N GLN A 245 -71.89 44.15 -40.63
CA GLN A 245 -71.18 44.91 -39.59
C GLN A 245 -71.90 46.23 -39.28
N SER A 246 -72.33 46.97 -40.30
CA SER A 246 -73.08 48.22 -40.14
C SER A 246 -74.44 47.99 -39.47
N ASP A 247 -75.19 46.97 -39.88
CA ASP A 247 -76.48 46.61 -39.30
C ASP A 247 -76.32 46.15 -37.85
N SER A 248 -75.29 45.34 -37.56
CA SER A 248 -74.97 44.92 -36.20
C SER A 248 -74.56 46.10 -35.31
N PHE A 249 -73.80 47.06 -35.86
CA PHE A 249 -73.41 48.28 -35.16
C PHE A 249 -74.63 49.19 -34.90
N TYR A 250 -75.47 49.42 -35.91
CA TYR A 250 -76.70 50.19 -35.80
C TYR A 250 -77.63 49.58 -34.75
N LYS A 251 -77.90 48.27 -34.82
CA LYS A 251 -78.72 47.55 -33.85
C LYS A 251 -78.20 47.73 -32.42
N LYS A 252 -76.89 47.59 -32.22
CA LYS A 252 -76.26 47.78 -30.92
C LYS A 252 -76.38 49.23 -30.41
N GLN A 253 -76.37 50.23 -31.29
CA GLN A 253 -76.51 51.64 -30.92
C GLN A 253 -77.97 52.03 -30.64
N SER A 254 -78.94 51.46 -31.38
CA SER A 254 -80.37 51.68 -31.16
C SER A 254 -80.87 51.03 -29.86
N ASP A 255 -80.35 49.85 -29.48
CA ASP A 255 -80.70 49.16 -28.23
C ASP A 255 -80.17 49.89 -26.96
N ILE A 256 -79.29 50.89 -27.12
CA ILE A 256 -78.71 51.69 -26.02
C ILE A 256 -79.48 53.01 -25.79
N ILE A 257 -80.25 53.48 -26.78
CA ILE A 257 -80.89 54.81 -26.79
C ILE A 257 -82.43 54.75 -26.58
N GLY A 258 -83.06 53.58 -26.71
CA GLY A 258 -84.51 53.36 -26.48
C GLY A 258 -84.79 52.34 -25.39
#